data_AF-A0A8H4PP17-F1
#
_entry.id   AF-A0A8H4PP17-F1
#
_cell.length_a   1.000
_cell.length_b   1.000
_cell.length_c   1.000
_cell.angle_alpha   90.00
_cell.angle_beta   90.00
_cell.angle_gamma   90.00
#
_symmetry.space_group_name_H-M   'P 1'
#
loop_
_entity.id
_entity.type
_entity.pdbx_description
1 polymer ?
#
loop_
_entity_poly.entity_id
_entity_poly.type
_entity_poly.pdbx_seq_one_letter_code
_entity_poly.pdbx_strand_id
1 'polypeptide(L)'
;MDPVSVLRHALPLLAGGSPIAIYSPNIEPLTQLADCFAIARRTAWVSSPPPGAEGKTVAELDRWEGTPEFPINPTLVLGATIQTSRATRWQVLPGRTHPFMTARGGPEGYVFTGWRAIPAEGRISARGRFQRRRA
;
A
#
# COMPACT_ATOMS: atom_id res chain seq x y z
N MET A 1 6.08 12.06 -11.40
CA MET A 1 6.51 10.65 -11.46
C MET A 1 5.33 9.80 -11.03
N ASP A 2 4.98 8.77 -11.78
CA ASP A 2 3.86 7.88 -11.45
C ASP A 2 4.34 6.79 -10.47
N PRO A 3 3.83 6.75 -9.22
CA PRO A 3 4.29 5.78 -8.22
C PRO A 3 3.84 4.35 -8.55
N VAL A 4 2.79 4.16 -9.34
CA VAL A 4 2.31 2.82 -9.74
C VAL A 4 3.35 2.15 -10.63
N SER A 5 3.76 2.83 -11.72
CA SER A 5 4.80 2.33 -12.61
C SER A 5 6.13 2.06 -11.88
N VAL A 6 6.56 2.97 -11.01
CA VAL A 6 7.80 2.79 -10.22
C VAL A 6 7.70 1.57 -9.31
N LEU A 7 6.61 1.45 -8.54
CA LEU A 7 6.47 0.35 -7.59
C LEU A 7 6.34 -1.00 -8.30
N ARG A 8 5.69 -1.07 -9.47
CA ARG A 8 5.60 -2.29 -10.29
C ARG A 8 6.98 -2.86 -10.60
N HIS A 9 7.93 -2.02 -10.97
CA HIS A 9 9.30 -2.45 -11.31
C HIS A 9 10.19 -2.63 -10.06
N ALA A 10 9.87 -1.96 -8.95
CA ALA A 10 10.65 -2.07 -7.71
C ALA A 10 10.27 -3.28 -6.84
N LEU A 11 8.99 -3.70 -6.83
CA LEU A 11 8.49 -4.81 -5.99
C LEU A 11 9.27 -6.13 -6.15
N PRO A 12 9.63 -6.57 -7.37
CA PRO A 12 10.40 -7.80 -7.56
C PRO A 12 11.82 -7.75 -6.98
N LEU A 13 12.35 -6.54 -6.73
CA LEU A 13 13.68 -6.34 -6.17
C LEU A 13 13.67 -6.39 -4.63
N LEU A 14 12.49 -6.33 -4.01
CA LEU A 14 12.34 -6.34 -2.56
C LEU A 14 12.20 -7.77 -2.04
N ALA A 15 12.92 -8.08 -0.96
CA ALA A 15 12.73 -9.33 -0.22
C ALA A 15 11.33 -9.37 0.44
N GLY A 16 10.78 -10.56 0.63
CA GLY A 16 9.53 -10.75 1.37
C GLY A 16 9.61 -10.14 2.78
N GLY A 17 8.58 -9.42 3.19
CA GLY A 17 8.53 -8.69 4.46
C GLY A 17 9.27 -7.35 4.46
N SER A 18 9.86 -6.92 3.34
CA SER A 18 10.50 -5.60 3.28
C SER A 18 9.48 -4.48 3.46
N PRO A 19 9.79 -3.44 4.26
CA PRO A 19 8.94 -2.27 4.37
C PRO A 19 8.99 -1.43 3.09
N ILE A 20 7.86 -0.85 2.72
CA ILE A 20 7.69 0.04 1.57
C ILE A 20 7.25 1.39 2.10
N ALA A 21 7.94 2.45 1.68
CA ALA A 21 7.56 3.83 1.98
C ALA A 21 7.73 4.69 0.72
N ILE A 22 6.65 5.35 0.29
CA ILE A 22 6.64 6.21 -0.90
C ILE A 22 6.06 7.56 -0.52
N TYR A 23 6.87 8.61 -0.68
CA TYR A 23 6.46 9.98 -0.42
C TYR A 23 5.83 10.61 -1.67
N SER A 24 4.84 11.47 -1.46
CA SER A 24 4.34 12.40 -2.47
C SER A 24 3.93 13.73 -1.81
N PRO A 25 4.18 14.88 -2.46
CA PRO A 25 3.65 16.16 -1.99
C PRO A 25 2.12 16.22 -2.05
N ASN A 26 1.51 15.45 -2.95
CA ASN A 26 0.06 15.42 -3.22
C ASN A 26 -0.53 14.03 -2.92
N ILE A 27 -1.79 13.97 -2.49
CA ILE A 27 -2.41 12.70 -2.05
C ILE A 27 -2.87 11.81 -3.22
N GLU A 28 -3.32 12.42 -4.32
CA GLU A 28 -3.92 11.78 -5.49
C GLU A 28 -3.10 10.60 -6.05
N PRO A 29 -1.78 10.74 -6.32
CA PRO A 29 -0.98 9.62 -6.82
C PRO A 29 -0.86 8.47 -5.81
N LEU A 30 -0.89 8.77 -4.51
CA LEU A 30 -0.85 7.72 -3.47
C LEU A 30 -2.20 7.03 -3.31
N THR A 31 -3.31 7.75 -3.51
CA THR A 31 -4.66 7.16 -3.52
C THR A 31 -4.81 6.19 -4.69
N GLN A 32 -4.33 6.55 -5.89
CA GLN A 32 -4.30 5.65 -7.04
C GLN A 32 -3.46 4.40 -6.77
N LEU A 33 -2.29 4.58 -6.12
CA LEU A 33 -1.44 3.46 -5.72
C LEU A 33 -2.11 2.56 -4.68
N ALA A 34 -2.74 3.14 -3.65
CA ALA A 34 -3.40 2.39 -2.61
C ALA A 34 -4.60 1.58 -3.14
N ASP A 35 -5.33 2.15 -4.10
CA ASP A 35 -6.45 1.46 -4.74
C ASP A 35 -6.01 0.19 -5.49
N CYS A 36 -4.81 0.17 -6.07
CA CYS A 36 -4.23 -1.03 -6.69
C CYS A 36 -4.15 -2.22 -5.72
N PHE A 37 -4.11 -1.97 -4.39
CA PHE A 37 -4.01 -2.99 -3.36
C PHE A 37 -5.27 -3.09 -2.47
N ALA A 38 -6.37 -2.49 -2.91
CA ALA A 38 -7.64 -2.53 -2.20
C ALA A 38 -8.15 -3.98 -2.02
N ILE A 39 -8.88 -4.22 -0.93
CA ILE A 39 -9.46 -5.54 -0.64
C ILE A 39 -10.35 -6.02 -1.79
N ALA A 40 -11.14 -5.12 -2.38
CA ALA A 40 -11.99 -5.44 -3.53
C ALA A 40 -11.17 -5.96 -4.73
N ARG A 41 -10.07 -5.27 -5.11
CA ARG A 41 -9.19 -5.70 -6.20
C ARG A 41 -8.49 -7.02 -5.88
N ARG A 42 -8.03 -7.22 -4.64
CA ARG A 42 -7.46 -8.52 -4.21
C ARG A 42 -8.47 -9.66 -4.34
N THR A 43 -9.70 -9.45 -3.89
CA THR A 43 -10.76 -10.47 -3.99
C THR A 43 -11.12 -10.76 -5.45
N ALA A 44 -11.21 -9.72 -6.29
CA ALA A 44 -11.48 -9.86 -7.72
C ALA A 44 -10.35 -10.64 -8.41
N TRP A 45 -9.09 -10.31 -8.12
CA TRP A 45 -7.91 -11.01 -8.62
C TRP A 45 -7.90 -12.49 -8.28
N VAL A 46 -8.26 -12.84 -7.03
CA VAL A 46 -8.29 -14.25 -6.59
C VAL A 46 -9.49 -15.01 -7.19
N SER A 47 -10.63 -14.36 -7.34
CA SER A 47 -11.87 -15.00 -7.83
C SER A 47 -11.88 -15.17 -9.35
N SER A 48 -11.35 -14.17 -10.07
CA SER A 48 -11.34 -14.10 -11.53
C SER A 48 -10.05 -13.41 -11.99
N PRO A 49 -8.92 -14.14 -12.01
CA PRO A 49 -7.64 -13.60 -12.48
C PRO A 49 -7.74 -13.06 -13.91
N PRO A 50 -6.99 -12.02 -14.29
CA PRO A 50 -6.97 -11.56 -15.67
C PRO A 50 -6.34 -12.63 -16.60
N PRO A 51 -6.73 -12.70 -17.89
CA PRO A 51 -6.27 -13.75 -18.81
C PRO A 51 -4.74 -13.89 -18.91
N GLY A 52 -4.00 -12.79 -18.74
CA GLY A 52 -2.53 -12.78 -18.77
C GLY A 52 -1.85 -13.19 -17.47
N ALA A 53 -2.61 -13.54 -16.43
CA ALA A 53 -2.13 -14.02 -15.12
C ALA A 53 -2.46 -15.50 -14.88
N GLU A 54 -3.43 -16.07 -15.58
CA GLU A 54 -3.79 -17.48 -15.45
C GLU A 54 -2.62 -18.40 -15.84
N GLY A 55 -2.39 -19.46 -15.06
CA GLY A 55 -1.35 -20.46 -15.32
C GLY A 55 0.09 -20.00 -15.08
N LYS A 56 0.33 -18.73 -14.75
CA LYS A 56 1.66 -18.22 -14.42
C LYS A 56 2.12 -18.67 -13.04
N THR A 57 3.41 -18.93 -12.92
CA THR A 57 4.07 -19.19 -11.64
C THR A 57 4.12 -17.92 -10.78
N VAL A 58 4.35 -18.09 -9.47
CA VAL A 58 4.49 -16.94 -8.54
C VAL A 58 5.60 -15.98 -8.99
N ALA A 59 6.72 -16.50 -9.50
CA ALA A 59 7.85 -15.70 -9.97
C ALA A 59 7.53 -14.88 -11.22
N GLU A 60 6.68 -15.40 -12.11
CA GLU A 60 6.21 -14.67 -13.29
C GLU A 60 5.14 -13.64 -12.94
N LEU A 61 4.28 -13.96 -11.97
CA LEU A 61 3.26 -13.04 -11.44
C LEU A 61 3.87 -11.88 -10.64
N ASP A 62 5.06 -12.07 -10.09
CA ASP A 62 5.81 -11.02 -9.39
C ASP A 62 6.29 -9.93 -10.37
N ARG A 63 6.72 -10.34 -11.57
CA ARG A 63 7.19 -9.46 -12.66
C ARG A 63 6.11 -9.17 -13.71
N TRP A 64 4.84 -9.32 -13.32
CA TRP A 64 3.75 -9.16 -14.25
C TRP A 64 3.53 -7.68 -14.62
N GLU A 65 3.43 -7.39 -15.91
CA GLU A 65 3.35 -6.03 -16.44
C GLU A 65 2.03 -5.30 -16.11
N GLY A 66 1.00 -6.02 -15.66
CA GLY A 66 -0.28 -5.41 -15.34
C GLY A 66 -1.25 -5.32 -16.52
N THR A 67 -2.47 -4.89 -16.20
CA THR A 67 -3.51 -4.47 -17.14
C THR A 67 -4.11 -3.14 -16.65
N PRO A 68 -4.97 -2.45 -17.43
CA PRO A 68 -5.66 -1.26 -16.92
C PRO A 68 -6.47 -1.53 -15.64
N GLU A 69 -7.07 -2.72 -15.53
CA GLU A 69 -7.85 -3.14 -14.36
C GLU A 69 -6.96 -3.59 -13.18
N PHE A 70 -5.79 -4.15 -13.45
CA PHE A 70 -4.81 -4.54 -12.43
C PHE A 70 -3.43 -4.03 -12.82
N PRO A 71 -3.11 -2.75 -12.56
CA PRO A 71 -1.82 -2.17 -12.96
C PRO A 71 -0.63 -2.86 -12.27
N ILE A 72 -0.88 -3.40 -11.07
CA ILE A 72 0.06 -4.20 -10.28
C ILE A 72 -0.73 -5.40 -9.75
N ASN A 73 -0.06 -6.55 -9.60
CA ASN A 73 -0.65 -7.67 -8.89
C ASN A 73 -1.01 -7.25 -7.44
N PRO A 74 -2.30 -7.23 -7.08
CA PRO A 74 -2.78 -6.65 -5.82
C PRO A 74 -2.37 -7.45 -4.58
N THR A 75 -1.81 -8.65 -4.77
CA THR A 75 -1.37 -9.56 -3.70
C THR A 75 0.07 -9.30 -3.22
N LEU A 76 0.84 -8.47 -3.93
CA LEU A 76 2.27 -8.26 -3.65
C LEU A 76 2.57 -7.29 -2.51
N VAL A 77 1.59 -6.51 -2.06
CA VAL A 77 1.72 -5.56 -0.95
C VAL A 77 0.65 -5.81 0.08
N LEU A 78 1.02 -5.89 1.36
CA LEU A 78 0.14 -5.94 2.51
C LEU A 78 0.15 -4.61 3.27
N GLY A 79 -0.97 -4.26 3.88
CA GLY A 79 -1.07 -3.06 4.73
C GLY A 79 -0.91 -1.73 3.99
N ALA A 80 -1.20 -1.69 2.69
CA ALA A 80 -1.22 -0.49 1.85
C ALA A 80 -2.04 0.64 2.52
N THR A 81 -1.36 1.62 3.10
CA THR A 81 -1.97 2.68 3.91
C THR A 81 -1.32 4.03 3.60
N ILE A 82 -2.13 5.08 3.50
CA ILE A 82 -1.66 6.45 3.31
C ILE A 82 -1.70 7.16 4.66
N GLN A 83 -0.61 7.84 4.99
CA GLN A 83 -0.44 8.57 6.23
C GLN A 83 -0.01 10.01 5.93
N THR A 84 -0.39 10.93 6.81
CA THR A 84 0.14 12.30 6.82
C THR A 84 0.48 12.65 8.26
N SER A 85 1.50 13.49 8.45
CA SER A 85 1.92 13.96 9.76
C SER A 85 1.93 15.48 9.75
N ARG A 86 1.20 16.09 10.68
CA ARG A 86 1.08 17.55 10.81
C ARG A 86 1.63 17.96 12.16
N ALA A 87 2.43 19.02 12.15
CA ALA A 87 3.00 19.58 13.36
C ALA A 87 2.69 21.08 13.43
N THR A 88 2.10 21.50 14.55
CA THR A 88 1.89 22.91 14.87
C THR A 88 2.96 23.35 15.86
N ARG A 89 3.76 24.34 15.50
CA ARG A 89 4.73 24.93 16.42
C ARG A 89 4.02 25.82 17.44
N TRP A 90 4.58 25.92 18.64
CA TRP A 90 4.05 26.75 19.73
C TRP A 90 5.10 27.72 20.24
N GLN A 91 4.67 28.94 20.58
CA GLN A 91 5.41 29.83 21.46
C GLN A 91 5.06 29.46 22.90
N VAL A 92 6.09 29.19 23.72
CA VAL A 92 5.92 28.81 25.12
C VAL A 92 6.74 29.76 25.98
N LEU A 93 6.10 30.85 26.40
CA LEU A 93 6.65 31.87 27.30
C LEU A 93 5.65 32.10 28.45
N PRO A 94 6.11 32.42 29.67
CA PRO A 94 5.21 32.72 30.78
C PRO A 94 4.17 33.78 30.40
N GLY A 95 2.88 33.45 30.54
CA GLY A 95 1.76 34.35 30.21
C GLY A 95 1.55 34.64 28.71
N ARG A 96 2.30 34.00 27.79
CA ARG A 96 2.22 34.23 26.33
C ARG A 96 2.32 32.93 25.52
N THR A 97 1.62 31.89 25.96
CA THR A 97 1.56 30.59 25.27
C THR A 97 0.50 30.60 24.18
N HIS A 98 0.91 30.43 22.92
CA HIS A 98 0.00 30.32 21.77
C HIS A 98 0.66 29.55 20.62
N PRO A 99 -0.12 28.93 19.70
CA PRO A 99 0.43 28.37 18.48
C PRO A 99 0.97 29.49 17.59
N PHE A 100 1.94 29.20 16.72
CA PHE A 100 2.32 30.16 15.69
C PHE A 100 1.12 30.39 14.75
N MET A 101 0.72 31.66 14.60
CA MET A 101 -0.48 32.08 13.83
C MET A 101 -0.26 32.01 12.31
N THR A 102 0.99 31.87 11.87
CA THR A 102 1.35 31.71 10.46
C THR A 102 2.32 30.54 10.31
N ALA A 103 2.09 29.73 9.29
CA ALA A 103 3.00 28.66 8.87
C ALA A 103 3.40 28.89 7.41
N ARG A 104 4.55 28.35 7.01
CA ARG A 104 4.93 28.34 5.59
C ARG A 104 3.90 27.50 4.84
N GLY A 105 3.19 28.10 3.89
CA GLY A 105 2.31 27.39 2.98
C GLY A 105 3.11 26.46 2.05
N GLY A 106 2.49 25.36 1.62
CA GLY A 106 3.10 24.37 0.76
C GLY A 106 2.45 23.00 0.91
N PRO A 107 2.87 22.01 0.11
CA PRO A 107 2.36 20.65 0.23
C PRO A 107 2.72 20.07 1.60
N GLU A 108 1.72 19.57 2.32
CA GLU A 108 1.89 18.98 3.65
C GLU A 108 2.62 17.63 3.60
N GLY A 109 2.63 16.99 2.43
CA GLY A 109 3.27 15.71 2.22
C GLY A 109 2.45 14.54 2.75
N TYR A 110 2.48 13.47 1.98
CA TYR A 110 1.82 12.21 2.26
C TYR A 110 2.81 11.08 2.08
N VAL A 111 2.63 10.01 2.85
CA VAL A 111 3.45 8.81 2.77
C VAL A 111 2.55 7.60 2.62
N PHE A 112 2.73 6.86 1.54
CA PHE A 112 2.20 5.52 1.39
C PHE A 112 3.14 4.55 2.10
N THR A 113 2.56 3.64 2.89
CA THR A 113 3.29 2.60 3.61
C THR A 113 2.68 1.23 3.30
N GLY A 114 3.51 0.20 3.36
CA GLY A 114 3.09 -1.19 3.19
C GLY A 114 4.25 -2.15 3.39
N TRP A 115 3.97 -3.43 3.19
CA TRP A 115 4.94 -4.51 3.35
C TRP A 115 4.93 -5.40 2.11
N ARG A 116 6.11 -5.70 1.57
CA ARG A 116 6.25 -6.67 0.48
C ARG A 116 5.76 -8.04 0.95
N ALA A 117 4.80 -8.61 0.24
CA ALA A 117 4.16 -9.88 0.60
C ALA A 117 4.46 -10.95 -0.44
N ILE A 118 4.83 -12.16 -0.01
CA ILE A 118 4.98 -13.31 -0.91
C ILE A 118 3.62 -14.01 -0.99
N PRO A 119 2.97 -14.08 -2.18
CA PRO A 119 1.70 -14.77 -2.33
C PRO A 119 1.84 -16.25 -1.98
N ALA A 120 0.83 -16.81 -1.31
CA ALA A 120 0.82 -18.22 -0.97
C ALA A 120 0.62 -19.08 -2.23
N GLU A 121 1.32 -20.21 -2.31
CA GLU A 121 1.12 -21.21 -3.36
C GLU A 121 -0.10 -22.09 -3.05
N GLY A 122 -1.00 -22.21 -4.02
CA GLY A 122 -2.18 -23.07 -3.91
C GLY A 122 -3.33 -22.50 -3.08
N ARG A 123 -4.19 -23.38 -2.56
CA ARG A 123 -5.42 -22.99 -1.83
C ARG A 123 -5.05 -22.46 -0.45
N ILE A 124 -5.33 -21.17 -0.22
CA ILE A 124 -5.20 -20.53 1.09
C ILE A 124 -6.18 -21.20 2.06
N SER A 125 -5.69 -22.17 2.83
CA SER A 125 -6.46 -22.76 3.92
C SER A 125 -6.28 -21.89 5.16
N ALA A 126 -7.31 -21.16 5.55
CA ALA A 126 -7.34 -20.46 6.81
C ALA A 126 -7.41 -21.49 7.95
N ARG A 127 -6.26 -22.08 8.32
CA ARG A 127 -6.13 -22.84 9.57
C ARG A 127 -5.99 -21.87 10.74
N GLY A 128 -7.01 -21.03 10.94
CA GLY A 128 -7.18 -20.35 12.22
C GLY A 128 -7.45 -21.40 13.30
N ARG A 129 -6.82 -21.28 14.46
CA ARG A 129 -7.27 -21.99 15.67
C ARG A 129 -8.62 -21.39 16.09
N PHE A 130 -9.70 -21.77 15.42
CA PHE A 130 -11.04 -21.42 15.85
C PHE A 130 -11.35 -22.21 17.11
N GLN A 131 -11.06 -21.63 18.27
CA GLN A 131 -11.54 -22.14 19.55
C GLN A 131 -13.04 -21.88 19.61
N ARG A 132 -13.84 -22.91 19.31
CA ARG A 132 -15.29 -22.88 19.48
C ARG A 132 -15.58 -22.51 20.93
N ARG A 133 -16.16 -21.33 21.19
CA ARG A 133 -16.70 -21.01 22.52
C ARG A 133 -17.83 -22.01 22.80
N ARG A 134 -17.77 -22.74 23.93
CA ARG A 134 -18.88 -23.54 24.43
C ARG A 134 -19.98 -22.57 24.91
N ALA A 135 -21.19 -22.77 24.39
CA ALA A 135 -22.42 -22.19 24.94
C ALA A 135 -22.89 -23.00 26.14
#